data_AF-A0A6A4BD57-F1
#
_entry.id   AF-A0A6A4BD57-F1
#
_cell.length_a   1.000
_cell.length_b   1.000
_cell.length_c   1.000
_cell.angle_alpha   90.00
_cell.angle_beta   90.00
_cell.angle_gamma   90.00
#
_symmetry.space_group_name_H-M   'P 1'
#
loop_
_entity.id
_entity.type
_entity.pdbx_description
1 polymer ?
#
loop_
_entity_poly.entity_id
_entity_poly.type
_entity_poly.pdbx_seq_one_letter_code
_entity_poly.pdbx_strand_id
1 'polypeptide(L)'
;MPTDRYELEARTSEAVEADLVRVRGRLLLQTDRETKTAAAVSGDASAAADKRKARKKPNYLHHWERCAIIKRVAEGEPQAALAREFGVTRAAVCQMYKNRSKILAREPSSEGESEAPPPPTAVASRSKTVALLLATLKARGSNPAAIRRAAARLTFLLIEDVIASFDALNATDATEQSLTASEQIIPFCGVVVGDESAAVAGAFQQMDPGAPTGQIHVKMDVDGGRVCWRLVYLDVLVDIASYDVLVFSTFGNGGAECKAIEALRRVGILEQRISLIMVVCTSLGYEEISTRFP
;
A
#
# COMPACT_ATOMS: atom_id res chain seq x y z
N MET A 1 -43.21 -27.18 -1.55
CA MET A 1 -42.98 -27.17 -3.01
C MET A 1 -43.17 -25.74 -3.50
N PRO A 2 -42.24 -25.23 -4.31
CA PRO A 2 -41.39 -24.07 -3.97
C PRO A 2 -41.66 -22.89 -4.94
N THR A 3 -41.19 -21.66 -4.73
CA THR A 3 -39.79 -21.25 -4.96
C THR A 3 -39.42 -19.96 -4.27
N ASP A 4 -38.42 -20.09 -3.39
CA ASP A 4 -37.41 -19.09 -3.05
C ASP A 4 -36.89 -18.37 -4.29
N ARG A 5 -36.90 -17.03 -4.26
CA ARG A 5 -36.22 -16.21 -5.28
C ARG A 5 -35.63 -14.89 -4.78
N TYR A 6 -35.54 -14.67 -3.47
CA TYR A 6 -35.06 -13.39 -2.93
C TYR A 6 -33.92 -13.47 -1.89
N GLU A 7 -33.28 -14.63 -1.71
CA GLU A 7 -32.12 -14.76 -0.79
C GLU A 7 -30.81 -15.20 -1.45
N LEU A 8 -30.67 -15.11 -2.79
CA LEU A 8 -29.48 -15.59 -3.49
C LEU A 8 -28.68 -14.53 -4.30
N GLU A 9 -28.79 -13.25 -3.94
CA GLU A 9 -27.96 -12.20 -4.59
C GLU A 9 -26.98 -11.49 -3.63
N ALA A 10 -26.94 -11.90 -2.35
CA ALA A 10 -26.02 -11.34 -1.36
C ALA A 10 -24.76 -12.21 -1.10
N ARG A 11 -24.44 -13.17 -2.00
CA ARG A 11 -23.37 -14.17 -1.75
C ARG A 11 -22.38 -14.41 -2.89
N THR A 12 -22.33 -13.56 -3.92
CA THR A 12 -21.43 -13.80 -5.08
C THR A 12 -20.47 -12.66 -5.43
N SER A 13 -20.30 -11.65 -4.58
CA SER A 13 -19.32 -10.56 -4.83
C SER A 13 -18.03 -10.63 -4.00
N GLU A 14 -17.84 -11.66 -3.15
CA GLU A 14 -16.67 -11.77 -2.25
C GLU A 14 -15.80 -13.02 -2.48
N ALA A 15 -16.04 -13.79 -3.54
CA ALA A 15 -15.34 -15.07 -3.75
C ALA A 15 -14.77 -15.23 -5.17
N VAL A 16 -14.01 -14.25 -5.67
CA VAL A 16 -13.03 -14.47 -6.75
C VAL A 16 -11.87 -13.48 -6.55
N GLU A 17 -10.97 -13.71 -5.59
CA GLU A 17 -9.73 -12.91 -5.53
C GLU A 17 -8.52 -13.78 -5.13
N ALA A 18 -7.77 -14.14 -6.18
CA ALA A 18 -6.36 -14.59 -6.25
C ALA A 18 -6.01 -16.02 -5.82
N ASP A 19 -6.15 -16.97 -6.76
CA ASP A 19 -5.29 -18.16 -6.81
C ASP A 19 -3.86 -17.71 -7.19
N LEU A 20 -2.99 -17.58 -6.19
CA LEU A 20 -1.57 -17.28 -6.41
C LEU A 20 -0.79 -18.58 -6.59
N VAL A 21 -0.01 -18.67 -7.66
CA VAL A 21 0.79 -19.85 -7.97
C VAL A 21 2.27 -19.51 -7.83
N ARG A 22 3.02 -20.38 -7.15
CA ARG A 22 4.48 -20.29 -7.05
C ARG A 22 5.12 -20.94 -8.28
N VAL A 23 5.84 -20.17 -9.08
CA VAL A 23 6.59 -20.67 -10.25
C VAL A 23 8.03 -20.15 -10.19
N ARG A 24 9.01 -21.07 -10.07
CA ARG A 24 10.46 -20.75 -10.13
C ARG A 24 10.89 -19.57 -9.23
N GLY A 25 10.45 -19.54 -7.98
CA GLY A 25 10.81 -18.46 -7.04
C GLY A 25 10.00 -17.17 -7.22
N ARG A 26 8.98 -17.16 -8.08
CA ARG A 26 8.04 -16.05 -8.26
C ARG A 26 6.61 -16.41 -7.87
N LEU A 27 5.86 -15.42 -7.41
CA LEU A 27 4.42 -15.48 -7.18
C LEU A 27 3.71 -14.89 -8.40
N LEU A 28 2.85 -15.70 -9.03
CA LEU A 28 2.05 -15.31 -10.19
C LEU A 28 0.57 -15.34 -9.86
N LEU A 29 -0.20 -14.37 -10.37
CA LEU A 29 -1.66 -14.48 -10.40
C LEU A 29 -2.08 -15.54 -11.42
N GLN A 30 -2.89 -16.52 -11.01
CA GLN A 30 -3.49 -17.49 -11.93
C GLN A 30 -4.47 -16.77 -12.84
N THR A 31 -4.13 -16.65 -14.12
CA THR A 31 -5.08 -16.27 -15.16
C THR A 31 -5.74 -17.56 -15.66
N ASP A 32 -7.07 -17.57 -15.75
CA ASP A 32 -7.85 -18.72 -16.22
C ASP A 32 -7.34 -19.20 -17.58
N ARG A 33 -6.47 -20.22 -17.57
CA ARG A 33 -6.18 -21.03 -18.75
C ARG A 33 -7.31 -22.04 -18.84
N GLU A 34 -8.17 -21.89 -19.86
CA GLU A 34 -9.00 -22.97 -20.37
C GLU A 34 -8.13 -24.23 -20.51
N THR A 35 -8.30 -25.15 -19.57
CA THR A 35 -7.73 -26.49 -19.66
C THR A 35 -8.88 -27.46 -19.60
N LYS A 36 -9.16 -28.00 -20.79
CA LYS A 36 -10.03 -29.13 -21.04
C LYS A 36 -9.77 -30.22 -20.01
N THR A 37 -10.84 -30.54 -19.28
CA THR A 37 -10.96 -31.59 -18.26
C THR A 37 -10.36 -32.93 -18.66
N ALA A 38 -9.62 -33.55 -17.74
CA ALA A 38 -9.73 -34.98 -17.47
C ALA A 38 -9.60 -35.21 -15.95
N ALA A 39 -10.60 -35.90 -15.40
CA ALA A 39 -10.85 -36.10 -13.99
C ALA A 39 -9.85 -37.02 -13.27
N ALA A 40 -9.69 -36.82 -11.96
CA ALA A 40 -9.64 -37.90 -10.98
C ALA A 40 -9.95 -37.38 -9.57
N VAL A 41 -10.81 -38.13 -8.89
CA VAL A 41 -11.39 -37.90 -7.55
C VAL A 41 -10.47 -38.49 -6.48
N SER A 42 -10.48 -37.87 -5.28
CA SER A 42 -10.66 -38.52 -3.95
C SER A 42 -9.71 -38.01 -2.86
N GLY A 43 -10.24 -37.86 -1.63
CA GLY A 43 -9.45 -37.94 -0.40
C GLY A 43 -9.77 -36.91 0.67
N ASP A 44 -10.73 -37.24 1.53
CA ASP A 44 -11.17 -36.52 2.74
C ASP A 44 -10.16 -36.68 3.91
N ALA A 45 -10.06 -35.69 4.81
CA ALA A 45 -9.83 -35.87 6.26
C ALA A 45 -9.62 -34.55 7.04
N SER A 46 -10.46 -34.38 8.06
CA SER A 46 -10.48 -33.37 9.13
C SER A 46 -9.39 -33.58 10.20
N ALA A 47 -8.92 -32.50 10.84
CA ALA A 47 -8.52 -32.52 12.26
C ALA A 47 -8.54 -31.12 12.90
N ALA A 48 -9.17 -31.03 14.07
CA ALA A 48 -9.34 -29.86 14.92
C ALA A 48 -8.31 -29.80 16.07
N ALA A 49 -7.94 -28.59 16.52
CA ALA A 49 -7.36 -28.25 17.83
C ALA A 49 -7.07 -26.71 17.84
N ASP A 50 -7.07 -25.92 18.90
CA ASP A 50 -7.49 -25.97 20.31
C ASP A 50 -7.46 -24.48 20.78
N LYS A 51 -8.47 -23.97 21.50
CA LYS A 51 -8.61 -22.52 21.81
C LYS A 51 -8.18 -22.22 23.26
N ARG A 52 -6.98 -21.67 23.44
CA ARG A 52 -6.58 -20.99 24.70
C ARG A 52 -6.66 -19.47 24.53
N LYS A 53 -7.49 -18.81 25.36
CA LYS A 53 -7.71 -17.35 25.36
C LYS A 53 -6.46 -16.62 25.86
N ALA A 54 -5.71 -16.00 24.94
CA ALA A 54 -4.67 -15.03 25.27
C ALA A 54 -5.29 -13.66 25.64
N ARG A 55 -4.81 -13.05 26.72
CA ARG A 55 -5.18 -11.68 27.16
C ARG A 55 -4.81 -10.68 26.07
N LYS A 56 -5.78 -9.91 25.57
CA LYS A 56 -5.58 -8.89 24.53
C LYS A 56 -4.79 -7.70 25.09
N LYS A 57 -3.72 -7.32 24.39
CA LYS A 57 -2.95 -6.08 24.64
C LYS A 57 -3.87 -4.85 24.45
N PRO A 58 -3.65 -3.74 25.18
CA PRO A 58 -4.47 -2.54 25.04
C PRO A 58 -4.32 -1.98 23.62
N ASN A 59 -5.39 -2.09 22.82
CA ASN A 59 -5.46 -1.47 21.50
C ASN A 59 -5.87 -0.01 21.70
N TYR A 60 -4.91 0.91 21.52
CA TYR A 60 -5.19 2.34 21.64
C TYR A 60 -5.87 2.82 20.35
N LEU A 61 -7.14 3.19 20.48
CA LEU A 61 -7.95 3.66 19.37
C LEU A 61 -7.36 4.93 18.73
N HIS A 62 -7.18 4.95 17.40
CA HIS A 62 -6.64 6.09 16.66
C HIS A 62 -7.60 7.29 16.68
N HIS A 63 -7.08 8.51 16.43
CA HIS A 63 -7.89 9.74 16.50
C HIS A 63 -9.08 9.73 15.54
N TRP A 64 -8.89 9.26 14.31
CA TRP A 64 -9.95 9.16 13.30
C TRP A 64 -11.07 8.19 13.74
N GLU A 65 -10.72 7.07 14.37
CA GLU A 65 -11.69 6.11 14.92
C GLU A 65 -12.50 6.74 16.05
N ARG A 66 -11.86 7.55 16.91
CA ARG A 66 -12.57 8.33 17.95
C ARG A 66 -13.56 9.31 17.32
N CYS A 67 -13.17 10.01 16.26
CA CYS A 67 -14.03 10.94 15.52
C CYS A 67 -15.19 10.21 14.82
N ALA A 68 -14.93 9.05 14.21
CA ALA A 68 -15.94 8.21 13.59
C ALA A 68 -16.97 7.70 14.61
N ILE A 69 -16.52 7.22 15.78
CA ILE A 69 -17.39 6.82 16.88
C ILE A 69 -18.25 7.99 17.34
N ILE A 70 -17.68 9.18 17.52
CA ILE A 70 -18.44 10.38 17.95
C ILE A 70 -19.54 10.72 16.94
N LYS A 71 -19.21 10.70 15.64
CA LYS A 71 -20.16 11.00 14.56
C LYS A 71 -21.30 9.98 14.54
N ARG A 72 -20.99 8.69 14.59
CA ARG A 72 -21.99 7.60 14.55
C ARG A 72 -22.87 7.55 15.80
N VAL A 73 -22.33 7.88 16.98
CA VAL A 73 -23.17 8.06 18.18
C VAL A 73 -24.11 9.27 18.02
N ALA A 74 -23.68 10.36 17.37
CA ALA A 74 -24.54 11.51 17.09
C ALA A 74 -25.63 11.19 16.05
N GLU A 75 -25.34 10.31 15.11
CA GLU A 75 -26.29 9.77 14.11
C GLU A 75 -27.29 8.76 14.73
N GLY A 76 -27.13 8.43 16.01
CA GLY A 76 -28.09 7.62 16.78
C GLY A 76 -27.72 6.14 16.92
N GLU A 77 -26.51 5.74 16.50
CA GLU A 77 -26.09 4.35 16.64
C GLU A 77 -25.85 3.94 18.11
N PRO A 78 -26.24 2.72 18.50
CA PRO A 78 -26.08 2.26 19.87
C PRO A 78 -24.60 2.05 20.23
N GLN A 79 -24.15 2.70 21.30
CA GLN A 79 -22.75 2.65 21.79
C GLN A 79 -22.23 1.22 22.02
N ALA A 80 -23.12 0.26 22.31
CA ALA A 80 -22.75 -1.14 22.49
C ALA A 80 -22.35 -1.83 21.18
N ALA A 81 -22.93 -1.43 20.05
CA ALA A 81 -22.53 -1.93 18.72
C ALA A 81 -21.15 -1.37 18.35
N LEU A 82 -20.97 -0.05 18.49
CA LEU A 82 -19.70 0.63 18.24
C LEU A 82 -18.56 0.10 19.13
N ALA A 83 -18.83 -0.20 20.41
CA ALA A 83 -17.85 -0.81 21.29
C ALA A 83 -17.36 -2.17 20.78
N ARG A 84 -18.28 -2.99 20.25
CA ARG A 84 -17.93 -4.32 19.68
C ARG A 84 -17.18 -4.19 18.37
N GLU A 85 -17.58 -3.25 17.53
CA GLU A 85 -16.99 -2.98 16.22
C GLU A 85 -15.55 -2.47 16.33
N PHE A 86 -15.34 -1.43 17.14
CA PHE A 86 -14.02 -0.81 17.34
C PHE A 86 -13.18 -1.53 18.41
N GLY A 87 -13.65 -2.65 18.97
CA GLY A 87 -12.91 -3.43 19.95
C GLY A 87 -12.63 -2.69 21.27
N VAL A 88 -13.42 -1.69 21.63
CA VAL A 88 -13.29 -0.87 22.85
C VAL A 88 -14.41 -1.15 23.85
N THR A 89 -14.27 -0.69 25.10
CA THR A 89 -15.34 -0.83 26.08
C THR A 89 -16.47 0.18 25.85
N ARG A 90 -17.71 -0.18 26.20
CA ARG A 90 -18.85 0.76 26.16
C ARG A 90 -18.58 2.03 26.99
N ALA A 91 -17.84 1.90 28.09
CA ALA A 91 -17.41 3.02 28.92
C ALA A 91 -16.48 3.98 28.14
N ALA A 92 -15.55 3.45 27.33
CA ALA A 92 -14.68 4.26 26.49
C ALA A 92 -15.47 5.04 25.43
N VAL A 93 -16.44 4.41 24.77
CA VAL A 93 -17.34 5.08 23.81
C VAL A 93 -18.13 6.21 24.46
N CYS A 94 -18.71 5.96 25.64
CA CYS A 94 -19.42 6.99 26.39
C CYS A 94 -18.48 8.15 26.78
N GLN A 95 -17.25 7.87 27.20
CA GLN A 95 -16.26 8.89 27.55
C GLN A 95 -15.81 9.72 26.35
N MET A 96 -15.60 9.10 25.18
CA MET A 96 -15.31 9.79 23.93
C MET A 96 -16.45 10.75 23.56
N TYR A 97 -17.69 10.28 23.65
CA TYR A 97 -18.84 11.12 23.33
C TYR A 97 -19.04 12.26 24.34
N LYS A 98 -18.70 12.07 25.63
CA LYS A 98 -18.69 13.16 26.63
C LYS A 98 -17.65 14.23 26.31
N ASN A 99 -16.46 13.82 25.84
CA ASN A 99 -15.36 14.72 25.49
C ASN A 99 -15.34 15.10 24.00
N ARG A 100 -16.45 14.91 23.28
CA ARG A 100 -16.53 15.02 21.82
C ARG A 100 -16.02 16.33 21.26
N SER A 101 -16.32 17.47 21.89
CA SER A 101 -15.86 18.78 21.44
C SER A 101 -14.34 18.94 21.51
N LYS A 102 -13.69 18.35 22.53
CA LYS A 102 -12.22 18.36 22.68
C LYS A 102 -11.53 17.41 21.71
N ILE A 103 -12.20 16.31 21.35
CA ILE A 103 -11.69 15.34 20.38
C ILE A 103 -11.84 15.92 18.97
N LEU A 104 -12.97 16.53 18.63
CA LEU A 104 -13.20 17.12 17.31
C LEU A 104 -12.40 18.41 17.06
N ALA A 105 -12.08 19.19 18.10
CA ALA A 105 -11.34 20.46 17.97
C ALA A 105 -9.82 20.28 17.83
N ARG A 106 -9.30 19.05 17.85
CA ARG A 106 -7.86 18.79 17.75
C ARG A 106 -7.46 18.66 16.27
N GLU A 107 -7.34 19.79 15.57
CA GLU A 107 -6.64 19.89 14.28
C GLU A 107 -5.14 19.54 14.45
N PRO A 108 -4.49 18.91 13.45
CA PRO A 108 -3.11 18.45 13.58
C PRO A 108 -2.13 19.61 13.33
N SER A 109 -1.95 20.48 14.31
CA SER A 109 -0.75 21.32 14.36
C SER A 109 -0.41 21.79 15.77
N SER A 110 0.85 21.53 16.12
CA SER A 110 1.71 22.13 17.14
C SER A 110 1.37 21.94 18.62
N GLU A 111 2.17 21.04 19.23
CA GLU A 111 2.85 21.14 20.54
C GLU A 111 2.46 20.13 21.63
N GLY A 112 3.51 19.47 22.15
CA GLY A 112 3.50 18.50 23.23
C GLY A 112 4.57 17.43 22.99
N GLU A 113 5.82 17.77 23.29
CA GLU A 113 7.00 16.90 23.32
C GLU A 113 6.70 15.53 23.96
N SER A 114 6.65 14.49 23.13
CA SER A 114 7.06 13.14 23.51
C SER A 114 7.27 12.33 22.24
N GLU A 115 8.50 11.88 22.09
CA GLU A 115 9.13 11.13 21.00
C GLU A 115 8.24 10.00 20.46
N ALA A 116 7.76 10.18 19.23
CA ALA A 116 7.12 9.17 18.40
C ALA A 116 7.47 9.46 16.92
N PRO A 117 7.66 8.42 16.09
CA PRO A 117 8.33 8.53 14.80
C PRO A 117 7.53 9.36 13.78
N PRO A 118 8.20 9.98 12.78
CA PRO A 118 7.57 10.93 11.89
C PRO A 118 6.47 10.31 11.02
N PRO A 119 5.41 11.07 10.67
CA PRO A 119 4.40 10.66 9.68
C PRO A 119 5.01 10.55 8.27
N PRO A 120 4.34 9.89 7.30
CA PRO A 120 4.84 9.69 5.94
C PRO A 120 5.00 11.05 5.25
N THR A 121 6.21 11.58 5.27
CA THR A 121 6.52 12.84 4.58
C THR A 121 6.62 12.57 3.09
N ALA A 122 5.67 13.07 2.32
CA ALA A 122 5.87 13.26 0.89
C ALA A 122 7.05 14.22 0.66
N VAL A 123 8.22 13.66 0.35
CA VAL A 123 9.41 14.46 0.03
C VAL A 123 9.30 14.88 -1.44
N ALA A 124 8.76 16.08 -1.68
CA ALA A 124 8.83 16.69 -2.99
C ALA A 124 10.24 17.28 -3.20
N SER A 125 11.04 16.73 -4.11
CA SER A 125 12.39 17.26 -4.40
C SER A 125 12.31 18.67 -4.99
N ARG A 126 12.74 19.70 -4.24
CA ARG A 126 12.65 21.13 -4.59
C ARG A 126 13.91 21.68 -5.29
N SER A 127 14.64 20.85 -6.01
CA SER A 127 15.88 21.28 -6.69
C SER A 127 15.61 22.11 -7.95
N LYS A 128 16.44 23.14 -8.20
CA LYS A 128 16.43 23.92 -9.45
C LYS A 128 16.55 23.01 -10.68
N THR A 129 17.33 21.93 -10.56
CA THR A 129 17.49 20.93 -11.63
C THR A 129 16.16 20.22 -11.90
N VAL A 130 15.45 19.78 -10.87
CA VAL A 130 14.13 19.13 -11.00
C VAL A 130 13.13 20.08 -11.65
N ALA A 131 13.12 21.36 -11.26
CA ALA A 131 12.25 22.36 -11.87
C ALA A 131 12.49 22.53 -13.39
N LEU A 132 13.76 22.55 -13.83
CA LEU A 132 14.11 22.63 -15.26
C LEU A 132 13.73 21.35 -16.03
N LEU A 133 13.91 20.18 -15.42
CA LEU A 133 13.50 18.91 -16.03
C LEU A 133 11.97 18.85 -16.20
N LEU A 134 11.22 19.23 -15.17
CA LEU A 134 9.75 19.32 -15.22
C LEU A 134 9.28 20.35 -16.25
N ALA A 135 9.95 21.51 -16.36
CA ALA A 135 9.64 22.50 -17.38
C ALA A 135 9.84 21.93 -18.80
N THR A 136 10.92 21.16 -19.01
CA THR A 136 11.20 20.48 -20.29
C THR A 136 10.11 19.47 -20.64
N LEU A 137 9.62 18.71 -19.66
CA LEU A 137 8.54 17.74 -19.83
C LEU A 137 7.19 18.40 -20.12
N LYS A 138 6.92 19.59 -19.57
CA LYS A 138 5.66 20.34 -19.75
C LYS A 138 5.63 21.20 -21.01
N ALA A 139 6.78 21.59 -21.54
CA ALA A 139 6.87 22.52 -22.67
C ALA A 139 6.32 21.89 -23.96
N ARG A 140 5.33 22.58 -24.56
CA ARG A 140 4.80 22.23 -25.88
C ARG A 140 5.86 22.53 -26.95
N GLY A 141 6.25 21.53 -27.74
CA GLY A 141 7.24 21.68 -28.81
C GLY A 141 8.67 21.29 -28.44
N SER A 142 8.90 20.74 -27.24
CA SER A 142 10.21 20.17 -26.88
C SER A 142 10.59 19.03 -27.84
N ASN A 143 11.85 19.00 -28.25
CA ASN A 143 12.41 17.88 -29.00
C ASN A 143 12.18 16.55 -28.24
N PRO A 144 11.65 15.48 -28.87
CA PRO A 144 11.43 14.18 -28.22
C PRO A 144 12.68 13.63 -27.51
N ALA A 145 13.87 13.88 -28.03
CA ALA A 145 15.12 13.47 -27.38
C ALA A 145 15.39 14.25 -26.09
N ALA A 146 15.02 15.53 -26.03
CA ALA A 146 15.12 16.34 -24.82
C ALA A 146 14.12 15.88 -23.76
N ILE A 147 12.88 15.54 -24.16
CA ILE A 147 11.86 14.97 -23.27
C ILE A 147 12.34 13.65 -22.66
N ARG A 148 12.85 12.71 -23.49
CA ARG A 148 13.39 11.43 -23.00
C ARG A 148 14.56 11.62 -22.03
N ARG A 149 15.51 12.51 -22.36
CA ARG A 149 16.63 12.83 -21.46
C ARG A 149 16.14 13.44 -20.15
N ALA A 150 15.13 14.31 -20.21
CA ALA A 150 14.59 14.95 -19.02
C ALA A 150 13.87 13.94 -18.11
N ALA A 151 13.04 13.06 -18.70
CA ALA A 151 12.33 12.01 -17.98
C ALA A 151 13.33 11.04 -17.32
N ALA A 152 14.32 10.54 -18.08
CA ALA A 152 15.33 9.64 -17.54
C ALA A 152 16.07 10.27 -16.36
N ARG A 153 16.57 11.51 -16.50
CA ARG A 153 17.27 12.21 -15.42
C ARG A 153 16.38 12.41 -14.19
N LEU A 154 15.10 12.73 -14.39
CA LEU A 154 14.15 12.88 -13.28
C LEU A 154 13.94 11.54 -12.58
N THR A 155 13.79 10.44 -13.33
CA THR A 155 13.68 9.09 -12.77
C THR A 155 14.89 8.72 -11.91
N PHE A 156 16.11 8.91 -12.40
CA PHE A 156 17.33 8.63 -11.63
C PHE A 156 17.39 9.45 -10.34
N LEU A 157 17.03 10.74 -10.41
CA LEU A 157 17.00 11.59 -9.21
C LEU A 157 15.97 11.11 -8.18
N LEU A 158 14.78 10.67 -8.62
CA LEU A 158 13.75 10.18 -7.70
C LEU A 158 14.14 8.88 -7.01
N ILE A 159 14.76 7.95 -7.74
CA ILE A 159 15.22 6.68 -7.17
C ILE A 159 16.37 6.93 -6.18
N GLU A 160 17.34 7.76 -6.56
CA GLU A 160 18.48 8.12 -5.71
C GLU A 160 18.04 8.83 -4.43
N ASP A 161 17.10 9.77 -4.52
CA ASP A 161 16.57 10.51 -3.35
C ASP A 161 15.94 9.55 -2.33
N VAL A 162 15.24 8.51 -2.81
CA VAL A 162 14.65 7.49 -1.94
C VAL A 162 15.74 6.60 -1.34
N ILE A 163 16.67 6.06 -2.12
CA ILE A 163 17.74 5.20 -1.60
C ILE A 163 18.58 5.96 -0.56
N ALA A 164 18.96 7.21 -0.85
CA ALA A 164 19.70 8.06 0.08
C ALA A 164 18.92 8.32 1.38
N SER A 165 17.59 8.36 1.34
CA SER A 165 16.78 8.50 2.56
C SER A 165 16.84 7.26 3.47
N PHE A 166 16.95 6.06 2.89
CA PHE A 166 17.18 4.83 3.66
C PHE A 166 18.58 4.78 4.26
N ASP A 167 19.60 5.18 3.50
CA ASP A 167 20.97 5.25 4.00
C ASP A 167 21.10 6.24 5.16
N ALA A 168 20.41 7.38 5.09
CA ALA A 168 20.39 8.37 6.15
C ALA A 168 19.73 7.85 7.44
N LEU A 169 18.62 7.10 7.33
CA LEU A 169 17.96 6.48 8.48
C LEU A 169 18.86 5.43 9.15
N ASN A 170 19.53 4.59 8.36
CA ASN A 170 20.48 3.61 8.88
C ASN A 170 21.70 4.29 9.53
N ALA A 171 22.19 5.40 8.97
CA ALA A 171 23.32 6.14 9.53
C ALA A 171 23.00 6.83 10.87
N THR A 172 21.74 7.21 11.13
CA THR A 172 21.36 7.85 12.40
C THR A 172 21.31 6.90 13.59
N ASP A 173 21.11 5.60 13.36
CA ASP A 173 21.17 4.57 14.41
C ASP A 173 22.61 4.14 14.75
N ALA A 174 23.56 4.41 13.84
CA ALA A 174 24.98 4.13 14.02
C ALA A 174 25.69 5.21 14.86
N THR A 175 25.37 5.27 16.16
CA THR A 175 26.30 5.92 17.12
C THR A 175 27.58 5.07 17.15
N GLU A 176 28.76 5.71 17.18
CA GLU A 176 30.13 5.18 16.93
C GLU A 176 30.61 3.92 17.72
N GLN A 177 29.73 3.15 18.36
CA GLN A 177 30.06 1.98 19.19
C GLN A 177 29.64 0.62 18.61
N SER A 178 29.09 0.55 17.40
CA SER A 178 28.70 -0.74 16.78
C SER A 178 29.60 -1.14 15.61
N LEU A 179 30.89 -1.37 15.87
CA LEU A 179 31.82 -1.96 14.88
C LEU A 179 31.70 -3.50 14.77
N THR A 180 30.67 -4.11 15.37
CA THR A 180 30.54 -5.58 15.42
C THR A 180 29.12 -6.13 15.24
N ALA A 181 28.09 -5.31 15.06
CA ALA A 181 26.80 -5.80 14.58
C ALA A 181 26.81 -5.73 13.05
N SER A 182 26.74 -6.89 12.40
CA SER A 182 26.37 -7.00 10.98
C SER A 182 24.96 -6.44 10.82
N GLU A 183 24.78 -5.12 10.72
CA GLU A 183 23.56 -4.51 10.22
C GLU A 183 23.35 -5.07 8.82
N GLN A 184 22.43 -6.03 8.72
CA GLN A 184 22.03 -6.60 7.44
C GLN A 184 21.36 -5.47 6.68
N ILE A 185 22.12 -4.82 5.78
CA ILE A 185 21.56 -3.90 4.79
C ILE A 185 20.50 -4.68 4.05
N ILE A 186 19.27 -4.21 4.15
CA ILE A 186 18.15 -4.87 3.53
C ILE A 186 18.19 -4.52 2.04
N PRO A 187 18.17 -5.52 1.15
CA PRO A 187 18.18 -5.27 -0.28
C PRO A 187 16.86 -4.66 -0.78
N PHE A 188 16.94 -3.87 -1.85
CA PHE A 188 15.77 -3.33 -2.52
C PHE A 188 15.19 -4.30 -3.56
N CYS A 189 13.87 -4.22 -3.76
CA CYS A 189 13.17 -4.87 -4.85
C CYS A 189 12.30 -3.83 -5.57
N GLY A 190 12.48 -3.68 -6.88
CA GLY A 190 11.72 -2.72 -7.68
C GLY A 190 10.44 -3.33 -8.25
N VAL A 191 9.27 -2.75 -7.97
CA VAL A 191 7.99 -3.26 -8.47
C VAL A 191 7.30 -2.21 -9.34
N VAL A 192 7.03 -2.56 -10.58
CA VAL A 192 6.41 -1.65 -11.56
C VAL A 192 4.89 -1.77 -11.53
N VAL A 193 4.18 -0.64 -11.50
CA VAL A 193 2.72 -0.60 -11.69
C VAL A 193 2.40 -0.23 -13.14
N GLY A 194 1.76 -1.15 -13.86
CA GLY A 194 1.38 -1.01 -15.27
C GLY A 194 2.56 -1.14 -16.25
N ASP A 195 2.28 -0.96 -17.54
CA ASP A 195 3.29 -1.01 -18.60
C ASP A 195 4.03 0.33 -18.78
N GLU A 196 3.38 1.44 -18.44
CA GLU A 196 3.91 2.79 -18.62
C GLU A 196 5.16 3.05 -17.77
N SER A 197 5.26 2.35 -16.64
CA SER A 197 6.33 2.50 -15.66
C SER A 197 7.52 1.57 -15.94
N ALA A 198 7.50 0.75 -16.99
CA ALA A 198 8.56 -0.21 -17.30
C ALA A 198 9.95 0.45 -17.50
N ALA A 199 9.98 1.66 -18.04
CA ALA A 199 11.21 2.43 -18.20
C ALA A 199 11.86 2.79 -16.85
N VAL A 200 11.08 2.89 -15.77
CA VAL A 200 11.58 3.19 -14.42
C VAL A 200 12.33 2.00 -13.84
N ALA A 201 11.82 0.77 -14.01
CA ALA A 201 12.57 -0.44 -13.62
C ALA A 201 13.91 -0.56 -14.35
N GLY A 202 13.96 -0.20 -15.63
CA GLY A 202 15.22 -0.17 -16.37
C GLY A 202 16.24 0.84 -15.83
N ALA A 203 15.79 1.96 -15.24
CA ALA A 203 16.66 2.91 -14.56
C ALA A 203 17.11 2.38 -13.19
N PHE A 204 16.20 1.78 -12.42
CA PHE A 204 16.51 1.12 -11.16
C PHE A 204 17.59 0.03 -11.31
N GLN A 205 17.44 -0.84 -12.32
CA GLN A 205 18.45 -1.88 -12.61
C GLN A 205 19.78 -1.33 -13.13
N GLN A 206 19.83 -0.08 -13.63
CA GLN A 206 21.11 0.56 -13.96
C GLN A 206 21.83 1.07 -12.72
N MET A 207 21.08 1.45 -11.67
CA MET A 207 21.64 1.86 -10.39
C MET A 207 22.05 0.66 -9.54
N ASP A 208 21.21 -0.38 -9.50
CA ASP A 208 21.48 -1.64 -8.83
C ASP A 208 21.22 -2.83 -9.79
N PRO A 209 22.26 -3.28 -10.52
CA PRO A 209 22.15 -4.40 -11.47
C PRO A 209 21.77 -5.74 -10.84
N GLY A 210 21.98 -5.91 -9.54
CA GLY A 210 21.66 -7.13 -8.81
C GLY A 210 20.25 -7.14 -8.24
N ALA A 211 19.60 -5.98 -8.16
CA ALA A 211 18.29 -5.86 -7.54
C ALA A 211 17.20 -6.58 -8.35
N PRO A 212 16.38 -7.41 -7.68
CA PRO A 212 15.24 -8.04 -8.32
C PRO A 212 14.16 -7.03 -8.70
N THR A 213 13.41 -7.37 -9.74
CA THR A 213 12.25 -6.60 -10.16
C THR A 213 11.01 -7.47 -10.32
N GLY A 214 9.85 -6.86 -10.02
CA GLY A 214 8.53 -7.42 -10.20
C GLY A 214 7.59 -6.46 -10.93
N GLN A 215 6.38 -6.92 -11.22
CA GLN A 215 5.39 -6.17 -11.95
C GLN A 215 3.97 -6.45 -11.46
N ILE A 216 3.15 -5.41 -11.45
CA ILE A 216 1.73 -5.46 -11.09
C ILE A 216 0.95 -4.74 -12.19
N HIS A 217 -0.10 -5.37 -12.70
CA HIS A 217 -1.07 -4.67 -13.53
C HIS A 217 -2.41 -4.60 -12.83
N VAL A 218 -2.89 -3.37 -12.72
CA VAL A 218 -4.22 -3.05 -12.22
C VAL A 218 -5.01 -2.45 -13.37
N LYS A 219 -6.25 -2.89 -13.55
CA LYS A 219 -7.19 -2.27 -14.48
C LYS A 219 -8.28 -1.54 -13.72
N MET A 220 -8.62 -0.37 -14.23
CA MET A 220 -9.84 0.31 -13.85
C MET A 220 -11.03 -0.45 -14.45
N ASP A 221 -12.03 -0.71 -13.64
CA ASP A 221 -13.29 -1.33 -14.01
C ASP A 221 -14.44 -0.42 -13.51
N VAL A 222 -15.59 -0.49 -14.17
CA VAL A 222 -16.75 0.34 -13.83
C VAL A 222 -17.92 -0.59 -13.58
N ASP A 223 -18.19 -0.85 -12.31
CA ASP A 223 -19.29 -1.72 -11.88
C ASP A 223 -20.43 -0.87 -11.31
N GLY A 224 -21.61 -0.95 -11.93
CA GLY A 224 -22.79 -0.20 -11.50
C GLY A 224 -22.61 1.32 -11.43
N GLY A 225 -21.71 1.88 -12.25
CA GLY A 225 -21.39 3.32 -12.25
C GLY A 225 -20.38 3.76 -11.17
N ARG A 226 -19.83 2.82 -10.38
CA ARG A 226 -18.69 3.09 -9.49
C ARG A 226 -17.41 2.62 -10.15
N VAL A 227 -16.37 3.43 -10.04
CA VAL A 227 -15.02 3.06 -10.45
C VAL A 227 -14.45 2.10 -9.40
N CYS A 228 -13.97 0.94 -9.83
CA CYS A 228 -13.23 -0.01 -9.02
C CYS A 228 -11.90 -0.38 -9.70
N TRP A 229 -10.95 -0.87 -8.90
CA TRP A 229 -9.61 -1.21 -9.38
C TRP A 229 -9.38 -2.70 -9.15
N ARG A 230 -9.13 -3.42 -10.24
CA ARG A 230 -8.97 -4.88 -10.24
C ARG A 230 -7.54 -5.26 -10.54
N LEU A 231 -6.98 -6.13 -9.70
CA LEU A 231 -5.68 -6.76 -9.97
C LEU A 231 -5.83 -7.76 -11.13
N VAL A 232 -5.05 -7.59 -12.19
CA VAL A 232 -5.12 -8.41 -13.40
C VAL A 232 -3.86 -9.24 -13.58
N TYR A 233 -2.72 -8.74 -13.11
CA TYR A 233 -1.45 -9.43 -13.16
C TYR A 233 -0.62 -9.09 -11.93
N LEU A 234 0.06 -10.10 -11.40
CA LEU A 234 1.04 -9.98 -10.32
C LEU A 234 2.19 -10.91 -10.66
N ASP A 235 3.40 -10.37 -10.70
CA ASP A 235 4.65 -11.14 -10.80
C ASP A 235 5.68 -10.53 -9.87
N VAL A 236 5.86 -11.16 -8.72
CA VAL A 236 6.78 -10.69 -7.66
C VAL A 236 7.59 -11.86 -7.12
N LEU A 237 8.69 -11.56 -6.42
CA LEU A 237 9.45 -12.60 -5.74
C LEU A 237 8.62 -13.32 -4.67
N VAL A 238 8.92 -14.60 -4.47
CA VAL A 238 8.32 -15.42 -3.41
C VAL A 238 8.67 -14.92 -2.01
N ASP A 239 9.90 -14.49 -1.83
CA ASP A 239 10.50 -13.99 -0.60
C ASP A 239 10.53 -12.45 -0.58
N ILE A 240 9.63 -11.80 -1.32
CA ILE A 240 9.57 -10.33 -1.43
C ILE A 240 9.46 -9.62 -0.06
N ALA A 241 8.95 -10.30 0.97
CA ALA A 241 8.89 -9.78 2.34
C ALA A 241 10.27 -9.52 2.98
N SER A 242 11.35 -10.09 2.43
CA SER A 242 12.73 -9.86 2.88
C SER A 242 13.38 -8.61 2.29
N TYR A 243 12.67 -7.85 1.44
CA TYR A 243 13.18 -6.69 0.72
C TYR A 243 12.51 -5.39 1.19
N ASP A 244 13.16 -4.26 0.95
CA ASP A 244 12.49 -2.95 0.88
C ASP A 244 11.96 -2.77 -0.56
N VAL A 245 10.65 -2.56 -0.68
CA VAL A 245 9.96 -2.60 -1.97
C VAL A 245 9.74 -1.19 -2.49
N LEU A 246 10.41 -0.85 -3.60
CA LEU A 246 10.24 0.41 -4.31
C LEU A 246 9.18 0.23 -5.39
N VAL A 247 8.01 0.83 -5.20
CA VAL A 247 6.88 0.74 -6.14
C VAL A 247 6.94 1.92 -7.10
N PHE A 248 7.04 1.65 -8.40
CA PHE A 248 7.17 2.65 -9.44
C PHE A 248 5.85 2.90 -10.17
N SER A 249 5.37 4.14 -10.13
CA SER A 249 4.23 4.63 -10.93
C SER A 249 4.61 5.94 -11.63
N THR A 250 4.36 6.06 -12.94
CA THR A 250 4.64 7.31 -13.69
C THR A 250 3.63 8.40 -13.38
N PHE A 251 2.35 8.02 -13.29
CA PHE A 251 1.25 8.93 -13.03
C PHE A 251 0.20 8.25 -12.17
N GLY A 252 -0.07 8.82 -10.99
CA GLY A 252 -1.05 8.29 -10.05
C GLY A 252 -2.23 9.20 -9.80
N ASN A 253 -3.43 8.63 -9.93
CA ASN A 253 -4.67 9.20 -9.40
C ASN A 253 -5.09 8.56 -8.07
N GLY A 254 -4.29 7.63 -7.54
CA GLY A 254 -4.47 7.01 -6.23
C GLY A 254 -5.03 5.60 -6.30
N GLY A 255 -5.89 5.31 -7.27
CA GLY A 255 -6.63 4.06 -7.29
C GLY A 255 -5.79 2.83 -7.66
N ALA A 256 -5.04 2.90 -8.77
CA ALA A 256 -4.15 1.81 -9.20
C ALA A 256 -3.05 1.56 -8.16
N GLU A 257 -2.47 2.63 -7.61
CA GLU A 257 -1.43 2.58 -6.59
C GLU A 257 -1.96 1.94 -5.31
N CYS A 258 -3.14 2.35 -4.84
CA CYS A 258 -3.77 1.76 -3.68
C CYS A 258 -4.00 0.26 -3.87
N LYS A 259 -4.51 -0.16 -5.04
CA LYS A 259 -4.75 -1.57 -5.32
C LYS A 259 -3.44 -2.37 -5.44
N ALA A 260 -2.37 -1.76 -5.94
CA ALA A 260 -1.04 -2.37 -5.96
C ALA A 260 -0.50 -2.56 -4.53
N ILE A 261 -0.63 -1.56 -3.65
CA ILE A 261 -0.23 -1.65 -2.25
C ILE A 261 -1.04 -2.75 -1.53
N GLU A 262 -2.36 -2.83 -1.75
CA GLU A 262 -3.17 -3.94 -1.23
C GLU A 262 -2.64 -5.31 -1.65
N ALA A 263 -2.32 -5.47 -2.94
CA ALA A 263 -1.82 -6.73 -3.47
C ALA A 263 -0.47 -7.11 -2.84
N LEU A 264 0.44 -6.15 -2.66
CA LEU A 264 1.72 -6.33 -2.00
C LEU A 264 1.56 -6.72 -0.52
N ARG A 265 0.62 -6.10 0.19
CA ARG A 265 0.32 -6.47 1.58
C ARG A 265 -0.26 -7.88 1.71
N ARG A 266 -1.08 -8.31 0.74
CA ARG A 266 -1.65 -9.67 0.72
C ARG A 266 -0.59 -10.75 0.52
N VAL A 267 0.52 -10.45 -0.15
CA VAL A 267 1.67 -11.36 -0.27
C VAL A 267 2.66 -11.28 0.90
N GLY A 268 2.33 -10.51 1.95
CA GLY A 268 3.05 -10.50 3.23
C GLY A 268 4.02 -9.34 3.42
N ILE A 269 4.04 -8.35 2.51
CA ILE A 269 4.89 -7.16 2.67
C ILE A 269 4.27 -6.22 3.70
N LEU A 270 5.08 -5.75 4.64
CA LEU A 270 4.66 -4.74 5.61
C LEU A 270 4.57 -3.37 4.93
N GLU A 271 3.55 -2.59 5.30
CA GLU A 271 3.31 -1.27 4.71
C GLU A 271 4.50 -0.31 4.84
N GLN A 272 5.18 -0.34 5.99
CA GLN A 272 6.39 0.44 6.30
C GLN A 272 7.59 0.12 5.38
N ARG A 273 7.51 -0.99 4.65
CA ARG A 273 8.55 -1.53 3.76
C ARG A 273 8.26 -1.25 2.30
N ILE A 274 7.22 -0.45 2.03
CA ILE A 274 6.79 -0.07 0.69
C ILE A 274 7.05 1.42 0.52
N SER A 275 7.88 1.78 -0.45
CA SER A 275 8.10 3.17 -0.85
C SER A 275 7.53 3.40 -2.24
N LEU A 276 6.49 4.23 -2.33
CA LEU A 276 5.86 4.58 -3.59
C LEU A 276 6.59 5.77 -4.23
N ILE A 277 7.14 5.53 -5.43
CA ILE A 277 7.87 6.52 -6.22
C ILE A 277 7.01 6.92 -7.41
N MET A 278 6.58 8.18 -7.41
CA MET A 278 5.75 8.76 -8.46
C MET A 278 6.42 9.94 -9.15
N VAL A 279 6.39 9.96 -10.48
CA VAL A 279 6.88 11.12 -11.25
C VAL A 279 5.87 12.28 -11.15
N VAL A 280 4.58 11.96 -11.27
CA VAL A 280 3.48 12.91 -11.12
C VAL A 280 2.35 12.27 -10.33
N CYS A 281 1.80 13.01 -9.37
CA CYS A 281 0.62 12.60 -8.62
C CYS A 281 -0.38 13.76 -8.58
N THR A 282 -1.66 13.44 -8.70
CA THR A 282 -2.73 14.44 -8.46
C THR A 282 -2.88 14.69 -6.95
N SER A 283 -3.37 15.86 -6.55
CA SER A 283 -3.61 16.14 -5.12
C SER A 283 -4.63 15.17 -4.52
N LEU A 284 -5.67 14.82 -5.27
CA LEU A 284 -6.68 13.83 -4.86
C LEU A 284 -6.05 12.43 -4.73
N GLY A 285 -5.22 12.03 -5.68
CA GLY A 285 -4.52 10.73 -5.60
C GLY A 285 -3.56 10.66 -4.42
N TYR A 286 -2.84 11.74 -4.13
CA TYR A 286 -1.99 11.83 -2.95
C TYR A 286 -2.80 11.70 -1.65
N GLU A 287 -3.92 12.41 -1.54
CA GLU A 287 -4.81 12.33 -0.39
C GLU A 287 -5.40 10.93 -0.23
N GLU A 288 -5.84 10.31 -1.33
CA GLU A 288 -6.39 8.95 -1.33
C GLU A 288 -5.35 7.92 -0.86
N ILE A 289 -4.12 7.96 -1.42
CA ILE A 289 -3.03 7.05 -1.04
C ILE A 289 -2.66 7.25 0.42
N SER A 290 -2.37 8.49 0.84
CA SER A 290 -1.89 8.79 2.20
C SER A 290 -2.95 8.56 3.28
N THR A 291 -4.23 8.74 2.96
CA THR A 291 -5.32 8.43 3.90
C THR A 291 -5.48 6.92 4.08
N ARG A 292 -5.27 6.15 3.01
CA ARG A 292 -5.47 4.70 3.01
C ARG A 292 -4.24 3.94 3.49
N PHE A 293 -3.05 4.47 3.21
CA PHE A 293 -1.76 3.90 3.54
C PHE A 293 -0.82 4.99 4.11
N PRO A 294 -0.92 5.26 5.43
CA PRO A 294 -0.05 6.22 6.11
C PRO A 294 1.34 5.65 6.44
#